data_AF-A0A101SEV0-F1
#
_entry.id   AF-A0A101SEV0-F1
#
_cell.length_a   1.000
_cell.length_b   1.000
_cell.length_c   1.000
_cell.angle_alpha   90.00
_cell.angle_beta   90.00
_cell.angle_gamma   90.00
#
_symmetry.space_group_name_H-M   'P 1'
#
loop_
_entity.id
_entity.type
_entity.pdbx_description
1 polymer ?
#
loop_
_entity_poly.entity_id
_entity_poly.type
_entity_poly.pdbx_seq_one_letter_code
_entity_poly.pdbx_strand_id
1 'polypeptide(L)'
;MQMELPYRTRIHVCENPRVVEAAADAGCGEPLICTSGSATTVVLTLLDALAAAGCAFVYHGDFDWPGIMLANRVVERYGAEPWRMGAEDYEYLATRAQAHGTPQLLLSGPRAEAVWDAELAPAMEALGIALHEEAALDLLLEDLG
;
A
#
# COMPACT_ATOMS: atom_id res chain seq x y z
N MET A 1 13.10 15.35 17.31
CA MET A 1 13.54 15.14 15.91
C MET A 1 12.84 16.20 15.08
N GLN A 2 13.56 17.23 14.62
CA GLN A 2 13.00 18.23 13.70
C GLN A 2 13.40 17.78 12.29
N MET A 3 12.43 17.30 11.53
CA MET A 3 12.59 17.01 10.10
C MET A 3 12.15 18.25 9.34
N GLU A 4 13.08 18.94 8.66
CA GLU A 4 12.75 20.01 7.73
C GLU A 4 12.40 19.38 6.38
N LEU A 5 11.12 19.10 6.17
CA LEU A 5 10.58 18.73 4.86
C LEU A 5 9.76 19.91 4.31
N PRO A 6 9.81 20.18 3.00
CA PRO A 6 8.88 21.10 2.37
C PRO A 6 7.42 20.79 2.74
N TYR A 7 6.61 21.83 2.91
CA TYR A 7 5.17 21.66 3.16
C TYR A 7 4.53 20.87 2.00
N ARG A 8 3.72 19.85 2.34
CA ARG A 8 3.10 18.89 1.40
C ARG A 8 4.07 18.01 0.62
N THR A 9 5.26 17.70 1.15
CA THR A 9 6.01 16.55 0.64
C THR A 9 5.12 15.31 0.66
N ARG A 10 5.01 14.65 -0.50
CA ARG A 10 4.30 13.38 -0.66
C ARG A 10 5.21 12.27 -0.17
N ILE A 11 4.74 11.48 0.79
CA ILE A 11 5.45 10.35 1.38
C ILE A 11 4.73 9.08 0.93
N HIS A 12 5.44 8.22 0.23
CA HIS A 12 4.94 6.90 -0.13
C HIS A 12 5.06 5.97 1.07
N VAL A 13 4.02 5.19 1.32
CA VAL A 13 3.97 4.21 2.40
C VAL A 13 3.64 2.86 1.78
N CYS A 14 4.47 1.85 2.07
CA CYS A 14 4.28 0.48 1.63
C CYS A 14 4.21 -0.46 2.85
N GLU A 15 3.64 -1.65 2.69
CA GLU A 15 3.53 -2.61 3.79
C GLU A 15 4.76 -3.50 3.91
N ASN A 16 5.33 -3.88 2.78
CA ASN A 16 6.33 -4.91 2.63
C ASN A 16 7.73 -4.29 2.45
N PRO A 17 8.75 -4.73 3.23
CA PRO A 17 10.11 -4.24 3.08
C PRO A 17 10.71 -4.48 1.70
N ARG A 18 10.19 -5.46 0.92
CA ARG A 18 10.65 -5.72 -0.45
C ARG A 18 10.50 -4.51 -1.38
N VAL A 19 9.49 -3.67 -1.17
CA VAL A 19 9.31 -2.43 -1.96
C VAL A 19 10.44 -1.44 -1.68
N VAL A 20 10.83 -1.26 -0.40
CA VAL A 20 11.95 -0.39 -0.02
C VAL A 20 13.27 -0.92 -0.55
N GLU A 21 13.50 -2.23 -0.44
CA GLU A 21 14.72 -2.87 -0.97
C GLU A 21 14.83 -2.65 -2.48
N ALA A 22 13.76 -2.91 -3.23
CA ALA A 22 13.76 -2.75 -4.68
C ALA A 22 13.89 -1.28 -5.12
N ALA A 23 13.24 -0.35 -4.41
CA ALA A 23 13.36 1.08 -4.67
C ALA A 23 14.80 1.58 -4.45
N ALA A 24 15.47 1.09 -3.40
CA ALA A 24 16.86 1.41 -3.15
C ALA A 24 17.80 0.84 -4.24
N ASP A 25 17.58 -0.40 -4.67
CA ASP A 25 18.36 -1.04 -5.74
C ASP A 25 18.17 -0.34 -7.10
N ALA A 26 16.95 0.15 -7.37
CA ALA A 26 16.62 0.91 -8.57
C ALA A 26 17.13 2.37 -8.54
N GLY A 27 17.48 2.88 -7.35
CA GLY A 27 17.93 4.26 -7.17
C GLY A 27 16.80 5.29 -7.17
N CYS A 28 15.58 4.86 -6.79
CA CYS A 28 14.42 5.74 -6.68
C CYS A 28 14.68 6.87 -5.67
N GLY A 29 14.25 8.09 -6.00
CA GLY A 29 14.52 9.29 -5.20
C GLY A 29 13.37 9.73 -4.29
N GLU A 30 12.18 9.16 -4.47
CA GLU A 30 10.98 9.58 -3.75
C GLU A 30 10.99 9.09 -2.29
N PRO A 31 10.47 9.89 -1.33
CA PRO A 31 10.39 9.46 0.06
C PRO A 31 9.48 8.26 0.23
N LEU A 32 10.00 7.17 0.81
CA LEU A 32 9.30 5.91 1.03
C LEU A 32 9.48 5.42 2.47
N ILE A 33 8.38 5.00 3.10
CA ILE A 33 8.34 4.42 4.45
C ILE A 33 7.67 3.06 4.38
N CYS A 34 8.27 2.04 5.00
CA CYS A 34 7.66 0.72 5.12
C CYS A 34 7.02 0.53 6.51
N THR A 35 5.81 -0.03 6.56
CA THR A 35 5.16 -0.40 7.83
C THR A 35 5.66 -1.75 8.37
N SER A 36 6.23 -2.60 7.51
CA SER A 36 6.67 -3.97 7.78
C SER A 36 5.54 -4.83 8.38
N GLY A 37 4.41 -4.91 7.69
CA GLY A 37 3.18 -5.55 8.14
C GLY A 37 2.31 -4.62 9.00
N SER A 38 1.76 -5.14 10.12
CA SER A 38 0.91 -4.34 11.01
C SER A 38 1.69 -3.14 11.56
N ALA A 39 1.35 -1.93 11.10
CA ALA A 39 2.03 -0.69 11.47
C ALA A 39 2.37 -0.63 12.98
N THR A 40 3.66 -0.82 13.28
CA THR A 40 4.15 -0.85 14.66
C THR A 40 4.05 0.54 15.28
N THR A 41 4.05 0.63 16.62
CA THR A 41 4.02 1.92 17.35
C THR A 41 5.07 2.92 16.84
N VAL A 42 6.23 2.43 16.40
CA VAL A 42 7.31 3.28 15.87
C VAL A 42 6.92 3.91 14.53
N VAL A 43 6.38 3.13 13.60
CA VAL A 43 5.93 3.62 12.29
C VAL A 43 4.83 4.66 12.47
N LEU A 44 3.83 4.37 13.31
CA LEU A 44 2.77 5.33 13.60
C LEU A 44 3.29 6.63 14.22
N THR A 45 4.28 6.54 15.12
CA THR A 45 4.93 7.73 15.70
C THR A 45 5.65 8.58 14.65
N LEU A 46 6.30 7.92 13.67
CA LEU A 46 6.94 8.62 12.55
C LEU A 46 5.90 9.30 11.65
N LEU A 47 4.84 8.58 11.27
CA LEU A 47 3.75 9.14 10.46
C LEU A 47 3.05 10.31 11.17
N ASP A 48 2.83 10.22 12.49
CA ASP A 48 2.31 11.33 13.30
C ASP A 48 3.21 12.57 13.23
N ALA A 49 4.53 12.39 13.36
CA ALA A 49 5.48 13.49 13.29
C ALA A 49 5.52 14.14 11.90
N LEU A 50 5.46 13.34 10.83
CA LEU A 50 5.42 13.80 9.45
C LEU A 50 4.10 14.52 9.11
N ALA A 51 2.97 13.99 9.62
CA ALA A 51 1.66 14.62 9.50
C ALA A 51 1.65 15.99 10.20
N ALA A 52 2.23 16.09 11.40
CA ALA A 52 2.38 17.34 12.13
C ALA A 52 3.29 18.35 11.40
N ALA A 53 4.22 17.87 10.58
CA ALA A 53 5.04 18.71 9.68
C ALA A 53 4.31 19.11 8.37
N GLY A 54 3.08 18.64 8.16
CA GLY A 54 2.28 18.98 6.98
C GLY A 54 2.60 18.15 5.73
N CYS A 55 3.19 16.97 5.89
CA CYS A 55 3.36 16.01 4.79
C CYS A 55 2.00 15.41 4.37
N ALA A 56 1.94 14.94 3.12
CA ALA A 56 0.81 14.15 2.61
C ALA A 56 1.27 12.71 2.38
N PHE A 57 0.37 11.75 2.53
CA PHE A 57 0.71 10.33 2.43
C PHE A 57 -0.02 9.67 1.30
N VAL A 58 0.63 8.70 0.67
CA VAL A 58 -0.04 7.69 -0.17
C VAL A 58 0.35 6.30 0.28
N TYR A 59 -0.59 5.36 0.23
CA TYR A 59 -0.43 4.04 0.83
C TYR A 59 -0.72 2.92 -0.18
N HIS A 60 0.19 1.96 -0.27
CA HIS A 60 -0.04 0.65 -0.87
C HIS A 60 0.19 -0.44 0.18
N GLY A 61 -0.48 -1.58 0.00
CA GLY A 61 -0.30 -2.76 0.83
C GLY A 61 -0.94 -3.98 0.17
N ASP A 62 -1.03 -5.09 0.90
CA ASP A 62 -1.57 -6.33 0.37
C ASP A 62 -3.06 -6.19 -0.01
N PHE A 63 -3.46 -6.84 -1.11
CA PHE A 63 -4.86 -7.09 -1.42
C PHE A 63 -5.33 -8.37 -0.72
N ASP A 64 -5.45 -8.27 0.59
CA ASP A 64 -6.15 -9.23 1.45
C ASP A 64 -6.94 -8.49 2.54
N TRP A 65 -7.79 -9.18 3.30
CA TRP A 65 -8.61 -8.47 4.30
C TRP A 65 -7.79 -7.78 5.41
N PRO A 66 -6.73 -8.39 5.96
CA PRO A 66 -5.80 -7.70 6.85
C PRO A 66 -5.18 -6.42 6.26
N GLY A 67 -4.71 -6.46 5.01
CA GLY A 67 -4.13 -5.34 4.28
C GLY A 67 -5.14 -4.22 4.05
N ILE A 68 -6.37 -4.55 3.65
CA ILE A 68 -7.47 -3.57 3.54
C ILE A 68 -7.77 -2.92 4.90
N MET A 69 -7.80 -3.69 6.00
CA MET A 69 -8.00 -3.12 7.35
C MET A 69 -6.85 -2.19 7.77
N LEU A 70 -5.61 -2.51 7.41
CA LEU A 70 -4.46 -1.65 7.67
C LEU A 70 -4.52 -0.37 6.83
N ALA A 71 -4.80 -0.50 5.53
CA ALA A 71 -4.98 0.62 4.62
C ALA A 71 -6.07 1.58 5.14
N ASN A 72 -7.25 1.06 5.52
CA ASN A 72 -8.32 1.87 6.13
C ASN A 72 -7.82 2.66 7.33
N ARG A 73 -7.08 2.02 8.25
CA ARG A 73 -6.53 2.71 9.43
C ARG A 73 -5.61 3.86 9.05
N VAL A 74 -4.77 3.68 8.03
CA VAL A 74 -3.84 4.71 7.55
C VAL A 74 -4.60 5.83 6.86
N VAL A 75 -5.55 5.51 5.98
CA VAL A 75 -6.41 6.47 5.26
C VAL A 75 -7.22 7.31 6.25
N GLU A 76 -7.91 6.68 7.20
CA GLU A 76 -8.75 7.37 8.18
C GLU A 76 -7.94 8.26 9.13
N ARG A 77 -6.75 7.81 9.55
CA ARG A 77 -5.92 8.56 10.52
C ARG A 77 -5.15 9.70 9.88
N TYR A 78 -4.63 9.51 8.66
CA TYR A 78 -3.68 10.43 8.03
C TYR A 78 -4.20 11.08 6.76
N GLY A 79 -5.41 10.74 6.29
CA GLY A 79 -5.92 11.18 5.00
C GLY A 79 -5.07 10.69 3.83
N ALA A 80 -4.43 9.53 3.98
CA ALA A 80 -3.59 8.96 2.93
C ALA A 80 -4.43 8.63 1.68
N GLU A 81 -3.90 8.90 0.49
CA GLU A 81 -4.53 8.46 -0.76
C GLU A 81 -4.15 7.01 -1.06
N PRO A 82 -5.07 6.17 -1.57
CA PRO A 82 -4.71 4.83 -2.04
C PRO A 82 -3.74 4.94 -3.22
N TRP A 83 -2.63 4.22 -3.15
CA TRP A 83 -1.62 4.15 -4.20
C TRP A 83 -1.76 2.83 -4.94
N ARG A 84 -2.26 2.84 -6.18
CA ARG A 84 -2.52 1.62 -6.98
C ARG A 84 -3.28 0.55 -6.20
N MET A 85 -4.28 0.98 -5.44
CA MET A 85 -5.03 0.14 -4.50
C MET A 85 -6.53 0.17 -4.78
N GLY A 86 -6.96 0.48 -6.02
CA GLY A 86 -8.36 0.44 -6.43
C GLY A 86 -8.80 -0.92 -6.98
N ALA A 87 -10.09 -1.06 -7.27
CA ALA A 87 -10.66 -2.27 -7.88
C ALA A 87 -10.02 -2.58 -9.24
N GLU A 88 -9.80 -1.57 -10.09
CA GLU A 88 -9.15 -1.75 -11.39
C GLU A 88 -7.69 -2.23 -11.25
N ASP A 89 -6.96 -1.71 -10.26
CA ASP A 89 -5.59 -2.16 -9.96
C ASP A 89 -5.59 -3.63 -9.52
N TYR A 90 -6.50 -4.00 -8.61
CA TYR A 90 -6.64 -5.38 -8.15
C TYR A 90 -6.93 -6.35 -9.30
N GLU A 91 -7.92 -6.05 -10.15
CA GLU A 91 -8.29 -6.90 -11.28
C GLU A 91 -7.16 -7.05 -12.30
N TYR A 92 -6.44 -5.95 -12.56
CA TYR A 92 -5.26 -5.96 -13.42
C TYR A 92 -4.18 -6.88 -12.86
N LEU A 93 -3.82 -6.72 -11.58
CA LEU A 93 -2.78 -7.50 -10.93
C LEU A 93 -3.16 -8.98 -10.81
N ALA A 94 -4.43 -9.27 -10.52
CA ALA A 94 -4.99 -10.62 -10.50
C ALA A 94 -4.84 -11.33 -11.85
N THR A 95 -5.23 -10.64 -12.93
CA THR A 95 -5.10 -11.14 -14.31
C THR A 95 -3.64 -11.38 -14.67
N ARG A 96 -2.75 -10.46 -14.26
CA ARG A 96 -1.30 -10.57 -14.51
C ARG A 96 -0.69 -11.76 -13.78
N ALA A 97 -1.01 -11.95 -12.49
CA ALA A 97 -0.53 -13.07 -11.69
C ALA A 97 -0.95 -14.43 -12.29
N GLN A 98 -2.19 -14.52 -12.79
CA GLN A 98 -2.68 -15.69 -13.51
C GLN A 98 -1.90 -15.95 -14.81
N ALA A 99 -1.67 -14.92 -15.61
CA ALA A 99 -0.95 -15.04 -16.88
C ALA A 99 0.51 -15.49 -16.70
N HIS A 100 1.15 -15.10 -15.60
CA HIS A 100 2.51 -15.52 -15.26
C HIS A 100 2.60 -16.88 -14.53
N GLY A 101 1.47 -17.52 -14.23
CA GLY A 101 1.45 -18.79 -13.53
C GLY A 101 1.89 -18.69 -12.06
N THR A 102 1.79 -17.51 -11.45
CA THR A 102 2.06 -17.31 -10.03
C THR A 102 1.06 -18.13 -9.21
N PRO A 103 1.51 -18.93 -8.21
CA PRO A 103 0.61 -19.64 -7.32
C PRO A 103 -0.38 -18.67 -6.65
N GLN A 104 -1.67 -18.95 -6.80
CA GLN A 104 -2.71 -18.09 -6.21
C GLN A 104 -2.85 -18.37 -4.72
N LEU A 105 -2.82 -17.31 -3.93
CA LEU A 105 -3.24 -17.36 -2.54
C LEU A 105 -4.76 -17.16 -2.48
N LEU A 106 -5.45 -17.97 -1.69
CA LEU A 106 -6.90 -17.82 -1.52
C LEU A 106 -7.19 -16.70 -0.53
N LEU A 107 -8.16 -15.86 -0.90
CA LEU A 107 -8.70 -14.86 0.00
C LEU A 107 -9.39 -15.56 1.18
N SER A 108 -9.09 -15.15 2.41
CA SER A 108 -9.62 -15.80 3.61
C SER A 108 -9.75 -14.83 4.78
N GLY A 109 -10.56 -15.20 5.76
CA GLY A 109 -10.82 -14.37 6.94
C GLY A 109 -12.04 -13.44 6.78
N PRO A 110 -12.26 -12.54 7.75
CA PRO A 110 -13.41 -11.64 7.74
C PRO A 110 -13.26 -10.58 6.67
N ARG A 111 -14.31 -10.39 5.86
CA ARG A 111 -14.38 -9.35 4.83
C ARG A 111 -14.18 -7.95 5.42
N ALA A 112 -13.46 -7.10 4.70
CA ALA A 112 -13.28 -5.69 5.00
C ALA A 112 -13.68 -4.82 3.79
N GLU A 113 -14.37 -3.71 4.04
CA GLU A 113 -14.66 -2.71 3.01
C GLU A 113 -13.50 -1.75 2.89
N ALA A 114 -13.11 -1.37 1.67
CA ALA A 114 -12.15 -0.30 1.44
C ALA A 114 -12.87 1.06 1.51
N VAL A 115 -12.46 1.94 2.43
CA VAL A 115 -13.13 3.25 2.60
C VAL A 115 -12.94 4.19 1.41
N TRP A 116 -11.98 3.89 0.52
CA TRP A 116 -11.65 4.69 -0.65
C TRP A 116 -12.31 4.18 -1.95
N ASP A 117 -12.77 2.93 -1.99
CA ASP A 117 -13.32 2.31 -3.19
C ASP A 117 -14.35 1.21 -2.82
N ALA A 118 -15.63 1.48 -3.11
CA ALA A 118 -16.72 0.56 -2.79
C ALA A 118 -16.76 -0.70 -3.68
N GLU A 119 -16.08 -0.68 -4.84
CA GLU A 119 -16.06 -1.80 -5.79
C GLU A 119 -14.93 -2.80 -5.50
N LEU A 120 -13.93 -2.41 -4.72
CA LEU A 120 -12.76 -3.24 -4.45
C LEU A 120 -13.11 -4.54 -3.69
N ALA A 121 -13.87 -4.44 -2.60
CA ALA A 121 -14.23 -5.63 -1.83
C ALA A 121 -15.10 -6.62 -2.63
N PRO A 122 -16.15 -6.19 -3.37
CA PRO A 122 -16.84 -7.06 -4.32
C PRO A 122 -15.92 -7.71 -5.37
N ALA A 123 -14.99 -6.96 -5.96
CA ALA A 123 -14.05 -7.51 -6.94
C ALA A 123 -13.14 -8.58 -6.30
N MET A 124 -12.63 -8.33 -5.09
CA MET A 124 -11.83 -9.28 -4.32
C MET A 124 -12.60 -10.58 -4.03
N GLU A 125 -13.86 -10.49 -3.61
CA GLU A 125 -14.71 -11.66 -3.38
C GLU A 125 -15.02 -12.44 -4.66
N ALA A 126 -15.26 -11.74 -5.78
CA ALA A 126 -15.60 -12.36 -7.05
C ALA A 126 -14.45 -13.23 -7.60
N LEU A 127 -13.21 -12.75 -7.49
CA LEU A 127 -12.02 -13.51 -7.89
C LEU A 127 -11.54 -14.48 -6.81
N GLY A 128 -11.76 -14.17 -5.53
CA GLY A 128 -11.46 -15.05 -4.40
C GLY A 128 -9.96 -15.25 -4.14
N ILE A 129 -9.11 -14.34 -4.62
CA ILE A 129 -7.65 -14.42 -4.49
C ILE A 129 -7.12 -13.29 -3.63
N ALA A 130 -6.07 -13.59 -2.86
CA ALA A 130 -5.26 -12.59 -2.19
C ALA A 130 -4.01 -12.31 -3.04
N LEU A 131 -3.58 -11.05 -3.08
CA LEU A 131 -2.34 -10.64 -3.74
C LEU A 131 -1.45 -9.93 -2.73
N HIS A 132 -0.21 -10.40 -2.60
CA HIS A 132 0.80 -9.66 -1.86
C HIS A 132 1.21 -8.39 -2.62
N GLU A 133 1.66 -7.38 -1.89
CA GLU A 133 2.15 -6.11 -2.42
C GLU A 133 3.20 -6.29 -3.54
N GLU A 134 4.03 -7.34 -3.50
CA GLU A 134 5.01 -7.62 -4.57
C GLU A 134 4.37 -7.87 -5.95
N ALA A 135 3.09 -8.21 -6.01
CA ALA A 135 2.39 -8.35 -7.29
C ALA A 135 2.43 -7.05 -8.11
N ALA A 136 2.46 -5.89 -7.42
CA ALA A 136 2.51 -4.56 -8.00
C ALA A 136 3.93 -3.96 -8.08
N LEU A 137 4.97 -4.70 -7.65
CA LEU A 137 6.30 -4.13 -7.37
C LEU A 137 6.86 -3.25 -8.49
N ASP A 138 6.83 -3.73 -9.73
CA ASP A 138 7.33 -2.97 -10.88
C ASP A 138 6.54 -1.67 -11.13
N LEU A 139 5.21 -1.71 -10.98
CA LEU A 139 4.37 -0.52 -11.11
C LEU A 139 4.61 0.50 -9.99
N LEU A 140 4.88 0.01 -8.77
CA LEU A 140 5.22 0.85 -7.64
C LEU A 140 6.59 1.52 -7.86
N LEU A 141 7.57 0.78 -8.39
CA LEU A 141 8.87 1.36 -8.74
C LEU A 141 8.76 2.41 -9.85
N GLU A 142 7.92 2.19 -10.85
CA GLU A 142 7.66 3.19 -11.91
C GLU A 142 7.14 4.52 -11.35
N ASP A 143 6.31 4.49 -10.30
CA ASP A 143 5.80 5.71 -9.66
C ASP A 143 6.83 6.39 -8.74
N LEU A 144 7.87 5.66 -8.30
CA LEU A 144 8.93 6.14 -7.40
C LEU A 144 10.14 6.72 -8.13
N GLY A 145 10.20 6.57 -9.47
CA GLY A 145 11.19 7.21 -10.35
C GLY A 145 12.36 6.34 -10.78
#